data_AF-A0A9D6EC02-F1
#
_entry.id   AF-A0A9D6EC02-F1
#
_cell.length_a   1.000
_cell.length_b   1.000
_cell.length_c   1.000
_cell.angle_alpha   90.00
_cell.angle_beta   90.00
_cell.angle_gamma   90.00
#
_symmetry.space_group_name_H-M   'P 1'
#
loop_
_entity.id
_entity.type
_entity.pdbx_description
1 polymer ?
#
loop_
_entity_poly.entity_id
_entity_poly.type
_entity_poly.pdbx_seq_one_letter_code
_entity_poly.pdbx_strand_id
1 'polypeptide(L)'
;MLEVLVTETFTRLYRKLPSSIQKKADAKTNLFCQNPFHPSLCTKKLEPHHEEVWSFWTDKDYRIKFRFVGVKTVHFLFIGNRKDIYK
;
A
#
# COMPACT_ATOMS: atom_id res chain seq x y z
N MET A 1 -6.95 -2.99 15.04
CA MET A 1 -7.13 -2.59 13.63
C MET A 1 -6.30 -1.34 13.40
N LEU A 2 -5.54 -1.29 12.31
CA LEU A 2 -4.77 -0.10 11.94
C LEU A 2 -5.69 0.99 11.39
N GLU A 3 -5.34 2.24 11.67
CA GLU A 3 -5.89 3.42 11.04
C GLU A 3 -5.07 3.77 9.80
N VAL A 4 -5.75 4.04 8.68
CA VAL A 4 -5.12 4.36 7.39
C VAL A 4 -5.40 5.80 7.02
N LEU A 5 -4.36 6.61 6.96
CA LEU A 5 -4.36 7.92 6.32
C LEU A 5 -3.90 7.77 4.87
N VAL A 6 -4.44 8.57 3.96
CA VAL A 6 -4.08 8.55 2.53
C VAL A 6 -3.58 9.91 2.07
N THR A 7 -2.55 9.93 1.24
CA THR A 7 -2.11 11.18 0.59
C THR A 7 -3.02 11.56 -0.58
N GLU A 8 -2.94 12.82 -1.00
CA GLU A 8 -3.59 13.27 -2.23
C GLU A 8 -3.07 12.49 -3.45
N THR A 9 -1.77 12.23 -3.50
CA THR A 9 -1.13 11.40 -4.54
C THR A 9 -1.74 10.01 -4.60
N PHE A 10 -1.88 9.33 -3.46
CA PHE A 10 -2.52 8.02 -3.39
C PHE A 10 -3.96 8.09 -3.92
N THR A 11 -4.74 9.06 -3.43
CA THR A 11 -6.15 9.24 -3.81
C THR A 11 -6.31 9.43 -5.31
N ARG A 12 -5.49 10.31 -5.90
CA ARG A 12 -5.50 10.60 -7.34
C ARG A 12 -5.13 9.37 -8.17
N LEU A 13 -4.12 8.60 -7.75
CA LEU A 13 -3.67 7.41 -8.46
C LEU A 13 -4.69 6.28 -8.36
N TYR A 14 -5.21 6.04 -7.16
CA TYR A 14 -6.25 5.04 -6.91
C TYR A 14 -7.46 5.26 -7.82
N ARG A 15 -7.95 6.50 -7.93
CA ARG A 15 -9.09 6.86 -8.80
C ARG A 15 -8.85 6.60 -10.29
N LYS A 16 -7.58 6.61 -10.73
CA LYS A 16 -7.20 6.32 -12.13
C LYS A 16 -7.08 4.83 -12.43
N LEU A 17 -7.08 3.97 -11.41
CA LEU A 17 -6.96 2.53 -11.61
C LEU A 17 -8.24 1.96 -12.23
N PRO A 18 -8.15 0.86 -13.01
CA PRO A 18 -9.33 0.12 -13.42
C PRO A 18 -10.15 -0.33 -12.20
N SER A 19 -11.48 -0.35 -12.33
CA SER A 19 -12.39 -0.73 -11.24
C SER A 19 -12.07 -2.11 -10.64
N SER A 20 -11.61 -3.05 -11.45
CA SER A 20 -11.18 -4.39 -10.98
C SER A 20 -9.97 -4.32 -10.03
N ILE A 21 -9.04 -3.40 -10.25
CA ILE A 21 -7.87 -3.21 -9.39
C ILE A 21 -8.24 -2.45 -8.12
N GLN A 22 -9.13 -1.44 -8.21
CA GLN A 22 -9.67 -0.72 -7.04
C GLN A 22 -10.30 -1.70 -6.04
N LYS A 23 -11.17 -2.61 -6.51
CA LYS A 23 -11.79 -3.65 -5.66
C LYS A 23 -10.77 -4.57 -4.98
N LYS A 24 -9.71 -4.97 -5.69
CA LYS A 24 -8.63 -5.79 -5.12
C LYS A 24 -7.84 -5.00 -4.07
N ALA A 25 -7.56 -3.73 -4.34
CA ALA A 25 -6.88 -2.85 -3.40
C ALA A 25 -7.70 -2.73 -2.10
N ASP A 26 -9.01 -2.49 -2.18
CA ASP A 26 -9.88 -2.39 -1.01
C ASP A 26 -9.88 -3.67 -0.17
N ALA A 27 -10.03 -4.83 -0.83
CA ALA A 27 -9.99 -6.12 -0.16
C ALA A 27 -8.65 -6.37 0.55
N LYS A 28 -7.53 -6.01 -0.09
CA LYS A 28 -6.20 -6.14 0.47
C LYS A 28 -5.93 -5.12 1.59
N THR A 29 -6.48 -3.92 1.49
CA THR A 29 -6.45 -2.91 2.55
C THR A 29 -7.20 -3.39 3.79
N ASN A 30 -8.37 -4.01 3.63
CA ASN A 30 -9.10 -4.59 4.76
C ASN A 30 -8.28 -5.68 5.47
N LEU A 31 -7.64 -6.58 4.72
CA LEU A 31 -6.73 -7.59 5.28
C LEU A 31 -5.51 -6.94 5.96
N PHE A 32 -4.93 -5.92 5.34
CA PHE A 32 -3.80 -5.17 5.88
C PHE A 32 -4.12 -4.52 7.23
N CYS A 33 -5.31 -3.92 7.37
CA CYS A 33 -5.73 -3.29 8.62
C CYS A 33 -5.89 -4.28 9.78
N GLN A 34 -6.11 -5.56 9.48
CA GLN A 34 -6.17 -6.64 10.46
C GLN A 34 -4.78 -7.20 10.77
N ASN A 35 -3.98 -7.48 9.73
CA ASN A 35 -2.62 -7.97 9.84
C ASN A 35 -1.75 -7.39 8.70
N PRO A 36 -0.94 -6.35 8.95
CA PRO A 36 -0.13 -5.69 7.92
C PRO A 36 0.98 -6.59 7.35
N PHE A 37 1.33 -7.67 8.05
CA PHE A 37 2.36 -8.64 7.65
C PHE A 37 1.76 -10.00 7.29
N HIS A 38 0.47 -10.05 6.94
CA HIS A 38 -0.13 -11.29 6.45
C HIS A 38 0.66 -11.83 5.24
N PRO A 39 0.99 -13.13 5.18
CA PRO A 39 1.86 -13.67 4.12
C PRO A 39 1.40 -13.37 2.70
N SER A 40 0.08 -13.32 2.46
CA SER A 40 -0.52 -13.02 1.14
C SER A 40 -0.44 -11.54 0.73
N LEU A 41 -0.05 -10.64 1.63
CA LEU A 41 0.26 -9.25 1.32
C LEU A 41 1.70 -9.11 0.83
N CYS A 42 2.58 -10.09 1.15
CA CYS A 42 4.00 -10.06 0.84
C CYS A 42 4.63 -8.70 1.17
N THR A 43 4.28 -8.16 2.35
CA THR A 43 4.73 -6.86 2.82
C THR A 43 6.24 -6.84 3.01
N LYS A 44 6.92 -5.86 2.42
CA LYS A 44 8.39 -5.73 2.48
C LYS A 44 8.80 -4.27 2.61
N LYS A 45 9.88 -4.03 3.35
CA LYS A 45 10.53 -2.72 3.41
C LYS A 45 11.17 -2.44 2.05
N LEU A 46 11.02 -1.21 1.56
CA LEU A 46 11.69 -0.75 0.35
C LEU A 46 13.11 -0.29 0.68
N GLU A 47 13.98 -0.41 -0.31
CA GLU A 47 15.33 0.15 -0.26
C GLU A 47 15.34 1.56 -0.86
N PRO A 48 16.19 2.47 -0.35
CA PRO A 48 17.10 2.26 0.78
C PRO A 48 16.37 2.33 2.14
N HIS A 49 16.74 1.45 3.07
CA HIS A 49 16.07 1.28 4.36
C HIS A 49 15.91 2.52 5.26
N HIS A 50 16.61 3.62 4.99
CA HIS A 50 16.57 4.84 5.81
C HIS A 50 15.27 5.63 5.68
N GLU A 51 14.47 5.41 4.64
CA GLU A 51 13.20 6.14 4.45
C GLU A 51 12.01 5.50 5.20
N GLU A 52 12.20 4.33 5.82
CA GLU A 52 11.16 3.57 6.53
C GLU A 52 9.87 3.32 5.71
N VAL A 53 10.01 3.27 4.38
CA VAL A 53 8.91 3.00 3.46
C VAL A 53 8.78 1.50 3.23
N TRP A 54 7.54 1.05 3.17
CA TRP A 54 7.15 -0.32 2.95
C TRP A 54 6.24 -0.42 1.73
N SER A 55 6.10 -1.62 1.20
CA SER A 55 5.10 -1.92 0.19
C SER A 55 4.43 -3.26 0.42
N PHE A 56 3.19 -3.38 -0.03
CA PHE A 56 2.47 -4.66 -0.05
C PHE A 56 1.69 -4.87 -1.34
N TRP A 57 1.36 -6.13 -1.63
CA TRP A 57 0.71 -6.59 -2.85
C TRP A 57 -0.79 -6.32 -2.82
N THR A 58 -1.27 -5.62 -3.84
CA THR A 58 -2.70 -5.57 -4.15
C THR A 58 -3.06 -6.71 -5.11
N ASP A 59 -2.20 -7.00 -6.09
CA ASP A 59 -2.24 -8.20 -6.92
C ASP A 59 -0.85 -8.60 -7.43
N LYS A 60 -0.73 -9.24 -8.61
CA LYS A 60 0.57 -9.59 -9.20
C LYS A 60 1.37 -8.35 -9.61
N ASP A 61 0.71 -7.34 -10.16
CA ASP A 61 1.34 -6.22 -10.86
C ASP A 61 1.26 -4.91 -10.09
N TYR A 62 0.34 -4.77 -9.12
CA TYR A 62 0.12 -3.53 -8.38
C TYR A 62 0.53 -3.63 -6.90
N ARG A 63 1.10 -2.56 -6.34
CA ARG A 63 1.38 -2.45 -4.90
C ARG A 63 0.90 -1.11 -4.35
N ILE A 64 0.77 -1.09 -3.03
CA ILE A 64 0.62 0.13 -2.24
C ILE A 64 1.94 0.39 -1.51
N LYS A 65 2.48 1.61 -1.60
CA LYS A 65 3.56 2.10 -0.73
C LYS A 65 2.95 2.75 0.51
N PHE A 66 3.53 2.48 1.67
CA PHE A 66 3.10 3.09 2.91
C PHE A 66 4.27 3.26 3.88
N ARG A 67 4.04 4.03 4.94
CA ARG A 67 4.93 4.11 6.10
C ARG A 67 4.11 4.04 7.38
N PHE A 68 4.72 3.54 8.44
CA PHE A 68 4.16 3.66 9.79
C PHE A 68 4.40 5.09 10.29
N VAL A 69 3.35 5.76 10.77
CA VAL A 69 3.42 7.12 11.33
C VAL A 69 3.06 7.17 12.80
N GLY A 70 2.75 6.00 13.38
CA GLY A 70 2.48 5.81 14.79
C GLY A 70 2.30 4.32 15.08
N VAL A 71 2.01 3.96 16.33
CA VAL A 71 1.89 2.56 16.77
C VAL A 71 0.77 1.82 16.03
N LYS A 72 -0.34 2.51 15.70
CA LYS A 72 -1.50 1.93 15.01
C LYS A 72 -1.92 2.72 13.77
N THR A 73 -1.13 3.68 13.33
CA THR A 73 -1.48 4.57 12.23
C THR A 73 -0.47 4.41 11.10
N VAL A 74 -0.98 4.19 9.89
CA VAL A 74 -0.19 4.10 8.67
C VAL A 74 -0.58 5.20 7.70
N HIS A 75 0.36 5.57 6.86
CA HIS A 75 0.12 6.55 5.80
C HIS A 75 0.36 5.89 4.45
N PHE A 76 -0.69 5.73 3.65
CA PHE A 76 -0.60 5.25 2.28
C PHE A 76 -0.14 6.39 1.38
N LEU A 77 1.01 6.18 0.73
CA LEU A 77 1.74 7.21 -0.01
C LEU A 77 1.44 7.13 -1.51
N PHE A 78 1.33 5.92 -2.04
CA PHE A 78 1.25 5.65 -3.47
C PHE A 78 0.57 4.31 -3.75
N ILE A 79 -0.14 4.20 -4.88
CA ILE A 79 -0.60 2.93 -5.45
C ILE A 79 -0.32 2.93 -6.94
N GLY A 80 0.19 1.82 -7.46
CA GLY A 80 0.54 1.73 -8.88
C GLY A 80 1.23 0.42 -9.24
N ASN A 81 1.65 0.31 -10.49
CA ASN A 81 2.33 -0.88 -11.00
C ASN A 81 3.69 -1.05 -10.28
N ARG A 82 4.15 -2.30 -10.12
CA ARG A 82 5.45 -2.63 -9.53
C ARG A 82 6.59 -1.85 -10.17
N LYS A 83 6.53 -1.59 -11.48
CA LYS A 83 7.55 -0.81 -12.20
C LYS A 83 7.61 0.66 -11.80
N ASP A 84 6.49 1.22 -11.35
CA ASP A 84 6.39 2.64 -10.96
C ASP A 84 6.74 2.86 -9.48
N ILE A 85 7.00 1.79 -8.73
CA ILE A 85 7.38 1.86 -7.32
C ILE A 85 8.86 2.19 -7.14
N TYR A 86 9.69 1.86 -8.12
CA TYR A 86 11.14 2.06 -8.02
C TYR A 86 11.64 3.23 -8.88
N LYS A 87 10.72 4.02 -9.43
CA LYS A 87 10.99 5.31 -10.04
C LYS A 87 10.80 6.40 -9.00
#